data_AF-A0A662I7K6-F1
#
_entry.id   AF-A0A662I7K6-F1
#
_cell.length_a   1.000
_cell.length_b   1.000
_cell.length_c   1.000
_cell.angle_alpha   90.00
_cell.angle_beta   90.00
_cell.angle_gamma   90.00
#
_symmetry.space_group_name_H-M   'P 1'
#
loop_
_entity.id
_entity.type
_entity.pdbx_description
1 polymer ?
#
loop_
_entity_poly.entity_id
_entity_poly.type
_entity_poly.pdbx_seq_one_letter_code
_entity_poly.pdbx_strand_id
1 'polypeptide(L)'
;GRAYMLGGFRKIRIGRAMQCEIPIFDPGRYVSPVHAYIIREGEAHVLADNNSLNGVFVWRNDKYLRVKNWRLIEGDYIILCYSEKRGPYVVVRYRAY
;
A
#
# COMPACT_ATOMS: atom_id res chain seq x y z
N GLY A 1 2.10 -11.80 -9.84
CA GLY A 1 2.29 -10.42 -9.36
C GLY A 1 3.78 -10.12 -9.26
N ARG A 2 4.17 -8.84 -9.23
CA ARG A 2 5.56 -8.43 -8.97
C ARG A 2 5.84 -8.46 -7.47
N ALA A 3 7.03 -8.93 -7.09
CA ALA A 3 7.51 -8.88 -5.71
C ALA A 3 8.55 -7.78 -5.55
N TYR A 4 8.55 -7.10 -4.40
CA TYR A 4 9.48 -6.03 -4.06
C TYR A 4 10.05 -6.31 -2.67
N MET A 5 11.38 -6.31 -2.56
CA MET A 5 12.06 -6.60 -1.29
C MET A 5 12.12 -5.35 -0.42
N LEU A 6 11.73 -5.47 0.85
CA LEU A 6 11.70 -4.33 1.78
C LEU A 6 13.04 -4.10 2.49
N GLY A 7 13.91 -5.11 2.57
CA GLY A 7 15.08 -5.14 3.46
C GLY A 7 16.14 -4.05 3.24
N GLY A 8 16.16 -3.39 2.08
CA GLY A 8 17.16 -2.36 1.76
C GLY A 8 16.81 -0.94 2.20
N PHE A 9 15.57 -0.67 2.63
CA PHE A 9 15.10 0.70 2.83
C PHE A 9 14.38 0.88 4.16
N ARG A 10 14.69 1.96 4.88
CA ARG A 10 13.95 2.37 6.08
C ARG A 10 12.52 2.83 5.74
N LYS A 11 12.32 3.40 4.55
CA LYS A 11 11.04 3.93 4.08
C LYS A 11 10.90 3.67 2.59
N ILE A 12 9.80 3.05 2.21
CA ILE A 12 9.50 2.60 0.84
C ILE A 12 8.26 3.33 0.37
N ARG A 13 8.35 3.95 -0.80
CA ARG A 13 7.25 4.67 -1.44
C ARG A 13 6.50 3.74 -2.36
N ILE A 14 5.18 3.81 -2.28
CA ILE A 14 4.27 3.13 -3.19
C ILE A 14 3.43 4.21 -3.87
N GLY A 15 3.38 4.20 -5.20
CA GLY A 15 2.58 5.19 -5.93
C GLY A 15 2.81 5.14 -7.44
N ARG A 16 2.07 5.97 -8.18
CA ARG A 16 2.15 5.98 -9.65
C ARG A 16 3.42 6.60 -10.22
N ALA A 17 4.18 7.32 -9.40
CA ALA A 17 5.41 7.96 -9.85
C ALA A 17 6.52 6.92 -10.01
N MET A 18 7.24 6.97 -11.13
CA MET A 18 8.28 5.98 -11.47
C MET A 18 9.46 6.00 -10.49
N GLN A 19 9.66 7.10 -9.76
CA GLN A 19 10.66 7.19 -8.70
C GLN A 19 10.29 6.47 -7.40
N CYS A 20 9.09 5.88 -7.28
CA CYS A 20 8.73 5.07 -6.13
C CYS A 20 9.50 3.74 -6.16
N GLU A 21 9.88 3.24 -4.98
CA GLU A 21 10.48 1.91 -4.85
C GLU A 21 9.50 0.81 -5.30
N ILE A 22 8.20 1.04 -5.11
CA ILE A 22 7.11 0.22 -5.64
C ILE A 22 6.28 1.07 -6.61
N PRO A 23 6.67 1.15 -7.89
CA PRO A 23 5.95 1.93 -8.88
C PRO A 23 4.69 1.18 -9.32
N ILE A 24 3.57 1.89 -9.37
CA ILE A 24 2.27 1.38 -9.84
C ILE A 24 1.98 1.96 -11.22
N PHE A 25 1.83 1.11 -12.23
CA PHE A 25 1.36 1.56 -13.53
C PHE A 25 -0.14 1.85 -13.47
N ASP A 26 -0.49 3.14 -13.44
CA ASP A 26 -1.87 3.60 -13.33
C ASP A 26 -2.14 4.75 -14.32
N PRO A 27 -2.54 4.44 -15.57
CA PRO A 27 -2.90 5.45 -16.56
C PRO A 27 -4.20 6.20 -16.19
N GLY A 28 -5.06 5.59 -15.35
CA GLY A 28 -6.31 6.20 -14.87
C GLY A 28 -6.11 7.28 -13.80
N ARG A 29 -4.89 7.39 -13.26
CA ARG A 29 -4.49 8.38 -12.23
C ARG A 29 -5.32 8.31 -10.94
N TYR A 30 -5.82 7.13 -10.60
CA TYR A 30 -6.48 6.88 -9.31
C TYR A 30 -5.49 6.83 -8.15
N VAL A 31 -4.28 6.34 -8.40
CA VAL A 31 -3.18 6.24 -7.44
C VAL A 31 -2.39 7.55 -7.47
N SER A 32 -2.32 8.25 -6.33
CA SER A 32 -1.44 9.41 -6.15
C SER A 32 0.04 9.14 -6.52
N PRO A 33 0.82 10.17 -6.93
CA PRO A 33 2.24 10.02 -7.30
C PRO A 33 3.06 9.26 -6.26
N VAL A 34 2.93 9.66 -5.00
CA VAL A 34 3.38 8.92 -3.81
C VAL A 34 2.13 8.73 -2.96
N HIS A 35 1.57 7.52 -2.98
CA HIS A 35 0.27 7.21 -2.41
C HIS A 35 0.37 6.76 -0.97
N ALA A 36 1.33 5.88 -0.69
CA ALA A 36 1.54 5.32 0.64
C ALA A 36 3.03 5.11 0.89
N TYR A 37 3.37 4.89 2.15
CA TYR A 37 4.69 4.45 2.57
C TYR A 37 4.60 3.12 3.32
N ILE A 38 5.62 2.29 3.18
CA ILE A 38 5.94 1.25 4.16
C ILE A 38 7.18 1.73 4.92
N ILE A 39 7.06 1.88 6.24
CA ILE A 39 8.11 2.39 7.12
C ILE A 39 8.55 1.25 8.02
N ARG A 40 9.85 0.99 8.09
CA ARG A 40 10.42 0.04 9.05
C ARG A 40 10.57 0.71 10.42
N GLU A 41 9.91 0.15 11.42
CA GLU A 41 9.96 0.57 12.82
C GLU A 41 10.43 -0.63 13.66
N GLY A 42 11.76 -0.72 13.88
CA GLY A 42 12.39 -1.90 14.49
C GLY A 42 12.20 -3.15 13.62
N GLU A 43 11.60 -4.18 14.21
CA GLU A 43 11.25 -5.45 13.53
C GLU A 43 9.89 -5.39 12.81
N ALA A 44 9.21 -4.23 12.84
CA ALA A 44 7.90 -4.08 12.27
C ALA A 44 7.90 -3.23 10.99
N HIS A 45 6.86 -3.41 10.19
CA HIS A 45 6.54 -2.50 9.11
C HIS A 45 5.20 -1.81 9.38
N VAL A 46 5.17 -0.50 9.19
CA VAL A 46 3.95 0.32 9.26
C VAL A 46 3.62 0.82 7.87
N LEU A 47 2.43 0.49 7.39
CA LEU A 47 1.81 1.09 6.23
C LEU A 47 1.21 2.45 6.62
N ALA A 48 1.59 3.51 5.91
CA ALA A 48 1.10 4.86 6.15
C ALA A 48 0.52 5.49 4.86
N ASP A 49 -0.72 5.98 4.92
CA ASP A 49 -1.35 6.75 3.85
C ASP A 49 -0.71 8.14 3.73
N ASN A 50 -0.25 8.52 2.54
CA ASN A 50 0.37 9.83 2.29
C ASN A 50 -0.67 10.88 1.87
N ASN A 51 -1.78 10.98 2.62
CA ASN A 51 -2.92 11.82 2.25
C ASN A 51 -3.34 11.62 0.78
N SER A 52 -3.39 10.35 0.37
CA SER A 52 -3.75 10.00 -1.00
C SER A 52 -5.19 10.42 -1.32
N LEU A 53 -5.45 10.66 -2.61
CA LEU A 53 -6.77 11.09 -3.08
C LEU A 53 -7.85 10.04 -2.77
N ASN A 54 -7.55 8.78 -3.09
CA ASN A 54 -8.52 7.67 -3.01
C ASN A 54 -8.30 6.75 -1.81
N GLY A 55 -7.33 7.04 -0.94
CA GLY A 55 -7.12 6.33 0.32
C GLY A 55 -6.42 4.98 0.19
N VAL A 56 -5.88 4.54 1.33
CA VAL A 56 -5.27 3.23 1.55
C VAL A 56 -6.19 2.40 2.44
N PHE A 57 -6.32 1.11 2.12
CA PHE A 57 -7.16 0.19 2.86
C PHE A 57 -6.41 -1.11 3.14
N VAL A 58 -6.91 -1.87 4.12
CA VAL A 58 -6.51 -3.25 4.37
C VAL A 58 -7.73 -4.15 4.32
N TRP A 59 -7.59 -5.36 3.78
CA TRP A 59 -8.65 -6.36 3.81
C TRP A 59 -8.59 -7.17 5.12
N ARG A 60 -9.62 -7.05 5.94
CA ARG A 60 -9.66 -7.69 7.27
C ARG A 60 -11.09 -7.94 7.69
N ASN A 61 -11.36 -9.13 8.23
CA ASN A 61 -12.70 -9.54 8.69
C ASN A 61 -13.79 -9.26 7.63
N ASP A 62 -13.52 -9.68 6.40
CA ASP A 62 -14.41 -9.52 5.23
C ASP A 62 -14.78 -8.07 4.87
N LYS A 63 -13.91 -7.11 5.24
CA LYS A 63 -14.12 -5.68 4.97
C LYS A 63 -12.85 -4.99 4.49
N TYR A 64 -13.03 -3.97 3.65
CA TYR A 64 -11.99 -3.01 3.28
C TYR A 64 -11.96 -1.88 4.31
N LEU A 65 -10.98 -1.90 5.20
CA LEU A 65 -10.85 -0.90 6.25
C LEU A 65 -9.92 0.22 5.78
N ARG A 66 -10.42 1.45 5.68
CA ARG A 66 -9.57 2.62 5.36
C ARG A 66 -8.64 2.90 6.53
N VAL A 67 -7.34 3.04 6.25
CA VAL A 67 -6.31 3.23 7.28
C VAL A 67 -5.47 4.46 7.01
N LYS A 68 -5.08 5.16 8.08
CA LYS A 68 -4.05 6.21 8.03
C LYS A 68 -2.67 5.64 8.36
N ASN A 69 -2.59 4.84 9.41
CA ASN A 69 -1.43 4.05 9.78
C ASN A 69 -1.91 2.64 10.12
N TRP A 70 -1.15 1.63 9.69
CA TRP A 70 -1.47 0.23 9.95
C TRP A 70 -0.19 -0.57 10.17
N ARG A 71 -0.10 -1.28 11.29
CA ARG A 71 0.99 -2.22 11.54
C ARG A 71 0.77 -3.45 10.68
N LEU A 72 1.63 -3.66 9.70
CA LEU A 72 1.55 -4.80 8.79
C LEU A 72 1.90 -6.09 9.53
N ILE A 73 1.08 -7.11 9.32
CA ILE A 73 1.32 -8.49 9.75
C ILE A 73 1.33 -9.42 8.55
N GLU A 74 1.95 -10.60 8.71
CA GLU A 74 2.06 -11.60 7.66
C GLU A 74 0.70 -11.87 6.99
N GLY A 75 0.68 -11.80 5.66
CA GLY A 75 -0.50 -12.08 4.86
C GLY A 75 -1.47 -10.91 4.68
N ASP A 76 -1.23 -9.74 5.28
CA ASP A 76 -2.07 -8.56 5.07
C ASP A 76 -2.20 -8.22 3.58
N TYR A 77 -3.43 -7.98 3.13
CA TYR A 77 -3.69 -7.40 1.82
C TYR A 77 -3.85 -5.89 1.97
N ILE A 78 -2.98 -5.15 1.32
CA ILE A 78 -2.95 -3.69 1.19
C ILE A 78 -3.67 -3.33 -0.10
N ILE A 79 -4.60 -2.39 -0.03
CA ILE A 79 -5.37 -1.91 -1.16
C ILE A 79 -5.09 -0.42 -1.36
N LEU A 80 -4.68 -0.04 -2.58
CA LEU A 80 -4.63 1.37 -2.97
C LEU A 80 -5.87 1.68 -3.79
N CYS A 81 -6.66 2.65 -3.33
CA CYS A 81 -7.96 3.03 -3.85
C CYS A 81 -9.02 1.91 -3.73
N TYR A 82 -10.15 2.26 -3.12
CA TYR A 82 -11.31 1.37 -3.02
C TYR A 82 -12.60 2.17 -3.20
N SER A 83 -13.60 1.54 -3.81
CA SER A 83 -14.99 2.02 -3.77
C SER A 83 -15.95 0.85 -3.75
N GLU A 84 -17.07 0.95 -3.05
CA GLU A 84 -18.12 -0.08 -3.03
C GLU A 84 -18.59 -0.46 -4.44
N LYS A 85 -18.70 0.54 -5.34
CA LYS A 85 -19.21 0.33 -6.71
C LYS A 85 -18.23 -0.41 -7.63
N ARG A 86 -16.92 -0.20 -7.46
CA ARG A 86 -15.89 -0.73 -8.39
C ARG A 86 -14.96 -1.77 -7.76
N GLY A 87 -15.06 -1.99 -6.45
CA GLY A 87 -14.15 -2.84 -5.71
C GLY A 87 -12.75 -2.22 -5.52
N PRO A 88 -11.77 -3.05 -5.11
CA PRO A 88 -10.38 -2.62 -4.93
C PRO A 88 -9.71 -2.36 -6.28
N TYR A 89 -8.89 -1.31 -6.37
CA TYR A 89 -8.20 -0.98 -7.62
C TYR A 89 -6.82 -1.65 -7.73
N VAL A 90 -5.98 -1.49 -6.71
CA VAL A 90 -4.66 -2.14 -6.62
C VAL A 90 -4.60 -2.95 -5.34
N VAL A 91 -4.20 -4.22 -5.44
CA VAL A 91 -4.04 -5.12 -4.30
C VAL A 91 -2.59 -5.57 -4.20
N VAL A 92 -1.99 -5.40 -3.04
CA VAL A 92 -0.62 -5.81 -2.70
C VAL A 92 -0.68 -6.69 -1.47
N ARG A 93 -0.05 -7.85 -1.49
CA ARG A 93 0.05 -8.72 -0.31
C ARG A 93 1.39 -8.50 0.37
N TYR A 94 1.36 -8.24 1.67
CA TYR A 94 2.56 -8.16 2.50
C TYR A 94 3.00 -9.57 2.92
N ARG A 95 4.33 -9.77 2.93
CA ARG A 95 4.97 -11.00 3.40
C ARG A 95 6.23 -10.64 4.21
N ALA A 96 6.28 -11.09 5.46
CA ALA A 96 7.45 -11.12 6.31
C ALA A 96 8.15 -12.47 6.10
N TYR A 97 9.42 -12.44 5.66
CA TYR A 97 10.28 -13.61 5.57
C TYR A 97 11.45 -13.44 6.52
#